data_AF-A0A1F3SEV1-F1
#
_entry.id   AF-A0A1F3SEV1-F1
#
_cell.length_a   1.000
_cell.length_b   1.000
_cell.length_c   1.000
_cell.angle_alpha   90.00
_cell.angle_beta   90.00
_cell.angle_gamma   90.00
#
_symmetry.space_group_name_H-M   'P 1'
#
loop_
_entity.id
_entity.type
_entity.pdbx_description
1 polymer ?
#
loop_
_entity_poly.entity_id
_entity_poly.type
_entity_poly.pdbx_seq_one_letter_code
_entity_poly.pdbx_strand_id
1 'polypeptide(L)'
;MATRKIFAFFLLLWLLPAIVACASQPPGITAQRILITLSQEVYRNQNLPFNTFEGPGPMDSYLVMNVRYAPVAEVFSQITPAVYPTLISRGEAHITVITPPEYSQSLKSKLSMKEINQIARDMEIQNARFDILAIGSGKIASSPRPLETLFLIVRSGDLLQLRREIHKAFVAKGGDPKAFGPEHFYPHITIGYTKRDLHESDGVIKDIEHSLDPRFSLVQ
;
A
#
# COMPACT_ATOMS: atom_id res chain seq x y z
N MET A 1 -20.71 -6.35 94.27
CA MET A 1 -19.90 -7.57 94.52
C MET A 1 -20.08 -8.47 93.30
N ALA A 2 -18.98 -9.00 92.74
CA ALA A 2 -18.93 -9.87 91.53
C ALA A 2 -19.28 -9.18 90.18
N THR A 3 -18.58 -9.34 89.05
CA THR A 3 -17.42 -10.16 88.69
C THR A 3 -16.83 -9.59 87.39
N ARG A 4 -15.49 -9.56 87.29
CA ARG A 4 -14.71 -9.25 86.08
C ARG A 4 -15.01 -10.22 84.94
N LYS A 5 -15.05 -9.73 83.70
CA LYS A 5 -14.61 -10.50 82.52
C LYS A 5 -13.80 -9.60 81.59
N ILE A 6 -12.52 -9.94 81.46
CA ILE A 6 -11.53 -9.35 80.56
C ILE A 6 -11.68 -10.09 79.23
N PHE A 7 -11.95 -9.36 78.14
CA PHE A 7 -11.84 -9.89 76.78
C PHE A 7 -10.51 -9.43 76.19
N ALA A 8 -9.58 -10.36 76.06
CA ALA A 8 -8.33 -10.17 75.33
C ALA A 8 -8.62 -10.30 73.83
N PHE A 9 -8.45 -9.22 73.08
CA PHE A 9 -8.48 -9.21 71.62
C PHE A 9 -7.08 -9.58 71.12
N PHE A 10 -6.89 -10.81 70.61
CA PHE A 10 -5.69 -11.20 69.87
C PHE A 10 -5.82 -10.70 68.43
N LEU A 11 -5.02 -9.70 68.08
CA LEU A 11 -4.84 -9.23 66.70
C LEU A 11 -3.86 -10.17 66.00
N LEU A 12 -4.36 -11.14 65.21
CA LEU A 12 -3.51 -12.00 64.38
C LEU A 12 -3.31 -11.31 63.02
N LEU A 13 -2.21 -10.54 62.91
CA LEU A 13 -1.75 -9.98 61.64
C LEU A 13 -1.15 -11.11 60.79
N TRP A 14 -1.88 -11.57 59.77
CA TRP A 14 -1.31 -12.46 58.75
C TRP A 14 -0.48 -11.61 57.77
N LEU A 15 0.84 -11.65 57.94
CA LEU A 15 1.80 -11.19 56.92
C LEU A 15 1.77 -12.19 55.75
N LEU A 16 1.00 -11.88 54.72
CA LEU A 16 1.11 -12.54 53.42
C LEU A 16 2.38 -12.03 52.72
N PRO A 17 3.32 -12.90 52.30
CA PRO A 17 4.42 -12.48 51.45
C PRO A 17 3.84 -12.05 50.10
N ALA A 18 4.12 -10.81 49.70
CA ALA A 18 3.86 -10.35 48.34
C ALA A 18 4.76 -11.16 47.39
N ILE A 19 4.19 -12.20 46.78
CA ILE A 19 4.83 -12.90 45.67
C ILE A 19 4.84 -11.91 44.51
N VAL A 20 5.97 -11.21 44.34
CA VAL A 20 6.28 -10.49 43.11
C VAL A 20 6.49 -11.55 42.05
N ALA A 21 5.40 -11.92 41.37
CA ALA A 21 5.46 -12.69 40.14
C ALA A 21 6.18 -11.81 39.11
N CYS A 22 7.47 -12.04 38.91
CA CYS A 22 8.14 -11.61 37.69
C CYS A 22 7.40 -12.25 36.53
N ALA A 23 6.51 -11.50 35.88
CA ALA A 23 5.94 -11.86 34.59
C ALA A 23 7.11 -11.91 33.59
N SER A 24 7.71 -13.08 33.46
CA SER A 24 8.59 -13.38 32.33
C SER A 24 7.74 -13.26 31.08
N GLN A 25 8.00 -12.22 30.27
CA GLN A 25 7.40 -12.12 28.95
C GLN A 25 7.71 -13.42 28.20
N PRO A 26 6.72 -14.08 27.57
CA PRO A 26 6.97 -15.28 26.81
C PRO A 26 8.05 -14.96 25.75
N PRO A 27 9.02 -15.85 25.53
CA PRO A 27 10.05 -15.65 24.52
C PRO A 27 9.38 -15.35 23.19
N GLY A 28 9.69 -14.18 22.62
CA GLY A 28 9.14 -13.72 21.37
C GLY A 28 9.48 -14.71 20.27
N ILE A 29 8.51 -15.55 19.89
CA ILE A 29 8.54 -16.29 18.64
C ILE A 29 8.42 -15.22 17.56
N THR A 30 9.55 -14.72 17.07
CA THR A 30 9.59 -13.92 15.86
C THR A 30 9.10 -14.82 14.76
N ALA A 31 7.83 -14.68 14.37
CA ALA A 31 7.26 -15.43 13.26
C ALA A 31 8.22 -15.30 12.06
N GLN A 32 8.75 -16.42 11.58
CA GLN A 32 9.69 -16.43 10.48
C GLN A 32 9.02 -15.77 9.27
N ARG A 33 9.68 -14.75 8.71
CA ARG A 33 9.16 -14.04 7.54
C ARG A 33 9.14 -14.96 6.33
N ILE A 34 8.08 -14.86 5.54
CA ILE A 34 7.93 -15.56 4.27
C ILE A 34 8.82 -14.86 3.25
N LEU A 35 9.78 -15.59 2.71
CA LEU A 35 10.66 -15.10 1.65
C LEU A 35 9.89 -15.12 0.34
N ILE A 36 9.89 -13.99 -0.36
CA ILE A 36 9.27 -13.84 -1.68
C ILE A 36 10.35 -13.41 -2.67
N THR A 37 10.56 -14.20 -3.71
CA THR A 37 11.50 -13.87 -4.77
C THR A 37 10.80 -13.06 -5.85
N LEU A 38 11.40 -11.95 -6.26
CA LEU A 38 10.94 -11.11 -7.37
C LEU A 38 11.99 -11.12 -8.49
N SER A 39 11.57 -11.56 -9.68
CA SER A 39 12.43 -11.57 -10.86
C SER A 39 12.80 -10.15 -11.32
N GLN A 40 14.07 -9.96 -11.68
CA GLN A 40 14.61 -8.72 -12.26
C GLN A 40 13.93 -8.34 -13.60
N GLU A 41 13.22 -9.26 -14.23
CA GLU A 41 12.38 -8.97 -15.40
C GLU A 41 11.32 -7.90 -15.12
N VAL A 42 10.91 -7.69 -13.86
CA VAL A 42 9.95 -6.64 -13.49
C VAL A 42 10.40 -5.24 -13.93
N TYR A 43 11.71 -5.03 -14.08
CA TYR A 43 12.29 -3.74 -14.49
C TYR A 43 12.44 -3.57 -16.01
N ARG A 44 12.13 -4.61 -16.82
CA ARG A 44 12.35 -4.61 -18.29
C ARG A 44 11.10 -4.21 -19.07
N ASN A 45 10.67 -2.96 -18.94
CA ASN A 45 9.39 -2.47 -19.44
C ASN A 45 9.46 -1.66 -20.75
N GLN A 46 10.66 -1.32 -21.24
CA GLN A 46 10.89 -0.43 -22.38
C GLN A 46 10.21 -0.87 -23.70
N ASN A 47 9.96 -2.18 -23.85
CA ASN A 47 9.33 -2.75 -25.04
C ASN A 47 7.83 -3.01 -24.87
N LEU A 48 7.25 -2.66 -23.71
CA LEU A 48 5.81 -2.77 -23.50
C LEU A 48 5.09 -1.62 -24.22
N PRO A 49 3.87 -1.86 -24.73
CA PRO A 49 3.09 -0.79 -25.34
C PRO A 49 2.73 0.26 -24.30
N PHE A 50 2.71 1.54 -24.69
CA PHE A 50 2.07 2.59 -23.90
C PHE A 50 0.58 2.66 -24.24
N ASN A 51 -0.24 2.09 -23.34
CA ASN A 51 -1.69 2.10 -23.44
C ASN A 51 -2.24 3.41 -22.87
N THR A 52 -3.20 4.01 -23.57
CA THR A 52 -3.90 5.21 -23.14
C THR A 52 -5.31 4.88 -22.66
N PHE A 53 -5.71 5.50 -21.55
CA PHE A 53 -7.04 5.30 -20.96
C PHE A 53 -7.77 6.63 -20.96
N GLU A 54 -8.73 6.73 -21.88
CA GLU A 54 -9.52 7.93 -22.12
C GLU A 54 -10.99 7.51 -22.27
N GLY A 55 -11.86 8.12 -21.48
CA GLY A 55 -13.29 7.83 -21.53
C GLY A 55 -14.14 8.92 -20.91
N PRO A 56 -15.46 8.89 -21.18
CA PRO A 56 -16.37 9.96 -20.77
C PRO A 56 -16.64 9.96 -19.26
N GLY A 57 -16.55 8.80 -18.60
CA GLY A 57 -16.84 8.64 -17.18
C GLY A 57 -15.74 9.14 -16.26
N PRO A 58 -16.08 9.42 -14.98
CA PRO A 58 -15.12 9.91 -13.98
C PRO A 58 -14.02 8.90 -13.63
N MET A 59 -14.24 7.61 -13.91
CA MET A 59 -13.31 6.51 -13.62
C MET A 59 -12.57 5.98 -14.86
N ASP A 60 -12.88 6.50 -16.05
CA ASP A 60 -12.42 5.91 -17.31
C ASP A 60 -11.09 6.50 -17.81
N SER A 61 -10.63 7.59 -17.18
CA SER A 61 -9.49 8.38 -17.63
C SER A 61 -8.40 8.40 -16.55
N TYR A 62 -7.22 7.85 -16.88
CA TYR A 62 -6.09 7.75 -15.98
C TYR A 62 -4.79 7.52 -16.75
N LEU A 63 -3.64 7.73 -16.08
CA LEU A 63 -2.31 7.51 -16.66
C LEU A 63 -1.60 6.40 -15.89
N VAL A 64 -1.03 5.44 -16.61
CA VAL A 64 -0.26 4.33 -16.04
C VAL A 64 1.05 4.12 -16.80
N MET A 65 2.06 3.64 -16.08
CA MET A 65 3.21 2.95 -16.66
C MET A 65 2.93 1.45 -16.63
N ASN A 66 3.05 0.76 -17.76
CA ASN A 66 2.83 -0.69 -17.80
C ASN A 66 4.05 -1.40 -17.22
N VAL A 67 3.80 -2.51 -16.52
CA VAL A 67 4.85 -3.36 -15.97
C VAL A 67 4.63 -4.79 -16.46
N ARG A 68 5.71 -5.53 -16.70
CA ARG A 68 5.61 -6.96 -17.04
C ARG A 68 4.81 -7.69 -15.95
N TYR A 69 3.72 -8.33 -16.36
CA TYR A 69 2.85 -9.03 -15.42
C TYR A 69 3.45 -10.36 -14.92
N ALA A 70 4.22 -11.07 -15.75
CA ALA A 70 4.73 -12.40 -15.38
C ALA A 70 5.52 -12.42 -14.04
N PRO A 71 6.48 -11.50 -13.78
CA PRO A 71 7.15 -11.42 -12.47
C PRO A 71 6.19 -11.16 -11.29
N VAL A 72 5.12 -10.39 -11.50
CA VAL A 72 4.12 -10.10 -10.46
C VAL A 72 3.22 -11.31 -10.22
N ALA A 73 2.89 -12.06 -11.27
CA ALA A 73 2.15 -13.31 -11.17
C ALA A 73 2.95 -14.39 -10.41
N GLU A 74 4.28 -14.43 -10.59
CA GLU A 74 5.18 -15.29 -9.80
C GLU A 74 5.21 -14.90 -8.32
N VAL A 75 5.18 -13.61 -8.00
CA VAL A 75 5.01 -13.14 -6.61
C VAL A 75 3.66 -13.58 -6.05
N PHE A 76 2.58 -13.40 -6.83
CA PHE A 76 1.24 -13.83 -6.42
C PHE A 76 1.18 -15.32 -6.09
N SER A 77 1.78 -16.18 -6.93
CA SER A 77 1.76 -17.64 -6.76
C SER A 77 2.58 -18.12 -5.54
N GLN A 78 3.58 -17.36 -5.10
CA GLN A 78 4.31 -17.63 -3.87
C GLN A 78 3.48 -17.32 -2.61
N ILE A 79 2.50 -16.41 -2.70
CA ILE A 79 1.66 -15.99 -1.57
C ILE A 79 0.41 -16.88 -1.40
N THR A 80 -0.25 -17.23 -2.51
CA THR A 80 -1.59 -17.86 -2.50
C THR A 80 -1.65 -19.19 -1.74
N PRO A 81 -0.69 -20.13 -1.92
CA PRO A 81 -0.75 -21.43 -1.26
C PRO A 81 -0.51 -21.38 0.25
N ALA A 82 0.21 -20.38 0.75
CA ALA A 82 0.71 -20.38 2.13
C ALA A 82 -0.13 -19.53 3.10
N VAL A 83 -0.81 -18.49 2.62
CA VAL A 83 -1.40 -17.46 3.52
C VAL A 83 -2.80 -17.00 3.09
N TYR A 84 -3.14 -17.07 1.80
CA TYR A 84 -4.34 -16.43 1.27
C TYR A 84 -5.10 -17.26 0.23
N PRO A 85 -5.92 -18.23 0.65
CA PRO A 85 -6.67 -19.08 -0.29
C PRO A 85 -7.76 -18.33 -1.08
N THR A 86 -8.10 -17.09 -0.68
CA THR A 86 -9.12 -16.27 -1.36
C THR A 86 -8.55 -15.06 -2.08
N LEU A 87 -7.22 -14.94 -2.20
CA LEU A 87 -6.63 -13.85 -2.97
C LEU A 87 -6.94 -14.06 -4.45
N ILE A 88 -7.37 -12.99 -5.11
CA ILE A 88 -7.64 -12.96 -6.54
C ILE A 88 -6.53 -12.12 -7.17
N SER A 89 -5.94 -12.62 -8.25
CA SER A 89 -4.96 -11.85 -9.02
C SER A 89 -5.67 -10.75 -9.79
N ARG A 90 -4.99 -9.61 -9.96
CA ARG A 90 -5.44 -8.53 -10.85
C ARG A 90 -5.43 -8.92 -12.33
N GLY A 91 -4.54 -9.84 -12.73
CA GLY A 91 -4.39 -10.28 -14.13
C GLY A 91 -3.57 -9.33 -15.03
N GLU A 92 -3.08 -8.22 -14.48
CA GLU A 92 -2.22 -7.23 -15.14
C GLU A 92 -1.29 -6.58 -14.10
N ALA A 93 -0.27 -5.85 -14.56
CA ALA A 93 0.63 -5.09 -13.69
C ALA A 93 0.91 -3.70 -14.29
N HIS A 94 0.77 -2.67 -13.46
CA HIS A 94 1.11 -1.31 -13.82
C HIS A 94 1.34 -0.46 -12.57
N ILE A 95 1.94 0.71 -12.77
CA ILE A 95 2.04 1.78 -11.77
C ILE A 95 1.10 2.89 -12.22
N THR A 96 0.08 3.21 -11.43
CA THR A 96 -0.79 4.36 -11.70
C THR A 96 -0.05 5.65 -11.38
N VAL A 97 0.11 6.51 -12.40
CA VAL A 97 0.81 7.80 -12.31
C VAL A 97 -0.18 8.93 -12.05
N ILE A 98 -1.36 8.89 -12.69
CA ILE A 98 -2.49 9.80 -12.43
C ILE A 98 -3.73 8.93 -12.25
N THR A 99 -4.35 9.01 -11.08
CA THR A 99 -5.58 8.29 -10.75
C THR A 99 -6.80 8.95 -11.40
N PRO A 100 -7.91 8.20 -11.55
CA PRO A 100 -9.14 8.80 -12.08
C PRO A 100 -9.69 9.98 -11.26
N PRO A 101 -9.69 9.95 -9.90
CA PRO A 101 -10.08 11.12 -9.10
C PRO A 101 -9.17 12.33 -9.33
N GLU A 102 -7.85 12.15 -9.37
CA GLU A 102 -6.91 13.26 -9.64
C GLU A 102 -7.19 13.91 -10.99
N TYR A 103 -7.41 13.11 -12.04
CA TYR A 103 -7.74 13.66 -13.35
C TYR A 103 -9.11 14.34 -13.34
N SER A 104 -10.16 13.60 -12.98
CA SER A 104 -11.54 14.05 -13.14
C SER A 104 -11.90 15.26 -12.26
N GLN A 105 -11.33 15.35 -11.06
CA GLN A 105 -11.66 16.40 -10.09
C GLN A 105 -10.72 17.60 -10.16
N SER A 106 -9.48 17.41 -10.64
CA SER A 106 -8.44 18.45 -10.57
C SER A 106 -7.97 18.87 -11.96
N LEU A 107 -7.37 17.94 -12.71
CA LEU A 107 -6.64 18.26 -13.94
C LEU A 107 -7.56 18.54 -15.13
N LYS A 108 -8.70 17.84 -15.24
CA LYS A 108 -9.61 17.86 -16.41
C LYS A 108 -10.11 19.25 -16.79
N SER A 109 -10.14 20.18 -15.83
CA SER A 109 -10.55 21.57 -16.07
C SER A 109 -9.58 22.35 -16.98
N LYS A 110 -8.31 21.92 -17.08
CA LYS A 110 -7.25 22.63 -17.84
C LYS A 110 -6.45 21.74 -18.79
N LEU A 111 -6.37 20.44 -18.49
CA LEU A 111 -5.64 19.46 -19.29
C LEU A 111 -6.57 18.34 -19.73
N SER A 112 -6.52 18.00 -21.00
CA SER A 112 -7.13 16.76 -21.51
C SER A 112 -6.22 15.56 -21.27
N MET A 113 -6.79 14.35 -21.21
CA MET A 113 -5.97 13.12 -21.15
C MET A 113 -5.05 12.99 -22.37
N LYS A 114 -5.47 13.44 -23.55
CA LYS A 114 -4.61 13.45 -24.75
C LYS A 114 -3.32 14.24 -24.52
N GLU A 115 -3.40 15.39 -23.85
CA GLU A 115 -2.23 16.21 -23.53
C GLU A 115 -1.36 15.57 -22.44
N ILE A 116 -1.97 15.00 -21.41
CA ILE A 116 -1.26 14.24 -20.37
C ILE A 116 -0.51 13.04 -20.99
N ASN A 117 -1.18 12.30 -21.88
CA ASN A 117 -0.61 11.18 -22.61
C ASN A 117 0.52 11.64 -23.54
N GLN A 118 0.43 12.83 -24.13
CA GLN A 118 1.52 13.39 -24.94
C GLN A 118 2.74 13.69 -24.07
N ILE A 119 2.57 14.36 -22.92
CA ILE A 119 3.67 14.61 -21.97
C ILE A 119 4.33 13.27 -21.55
N ALA A 120 3.53 12.24 -21.26
CA ALA A 120 4.04 10.92 -20.89
C ALA A 120 4.82 10.23 -22.02
N ARG A 121 4.41 10.40 -23.29
CA ARG A 121 5.16 9.90 -24.45
C ARG A 121 6.48 10.64 -24.63
N ASP A 122 6.45 11.97 -24.54
CA ASP A 122 7.63 12.81 -24.71
C ASP A 122 8.68 12.55 -23.62
N MET A 123 8.22 12.14 -22.43
CA MET A 123 9.06 11.71 -21.31
C MET A 123 9.35 10.20 -21.30
N GLU A 124 8.97 9.48 -22.36
CA GLU A 124 9.21 8.04 -22.53
C GLU A 124 8.79 7.21 -21.30
N ILE A 125 7.55 7.35 -20.83
CA ILE A 125 7.06 6.73 -19.58
C ILE A 125 7.43 5.24 -19.38
N GLN A 126 7.52 4.43 -20.44
CA GLN A 126 7.91 3.01 -20.33
C GLN A 126 9.41 2.78 -20.04
N ASN A 127 10.25 3.81 -20.23
CA ASN A 127 11.66 3.85 -19.86
C ASN A 127 11.87 4.39 -18.44
N ALA A 128 10.81 4.82 -17.74
CA ALA A 128 10.92 5.36 -16.39
C ALA A 128 11.49 4.32 -15.42
N ARG A 129 12.51 4.72 -14.66
CA ARG A 129 13.15 3.86 -13.66
C ARG A 129 12.36 3.85 -12.37
N PHE A 130 12.32 2.71 -11.71
CA PHE A 130 11.72 2.55 -10.40
C PHE A 130 12.40 1.44 -9.61
N ASP A 131 12.28 1.52 -8.29
CA ASP A 131 12.73 0.50 -7.35
C ASP A 131 11.53 -0.11 -6.64
N ILE A 132 11.55 -1.42 -6.45
CA ILE A 132 10.59 -2.11 -5.58
C ILE A 132 11.18 -2.20 -4.17
N LEU A 133 10.47 -1.61 -3.20
CA LEU A 133 10.98 -1.46 -1.84
C LEU A 133 10.60 -2.63 -0.94
N ALA A 134 9.33 -3.04 -0.98
CA ALA A 134 8.79 -4.08 -0.12
C ALA A 134 7.43 -4.58 -0.65
N ILE A 135 6.91 -5.62 -0.01
CA ILE A 135 5.50 -6.00 -0.11
C ILE A 135 4.74 -5.24 0.97
N GLY A 136 3.65 -4.60 0.56
CA GLY A 136 2.70 -3.96 1.45
C GLY A 136 1.31 -4.58 1.40
N SER A 137 0.53 -4.35 2.44
CA SER A 137 -0.89 -4.70 2.48
C SER A 137 -1.75 -3.58 3.04
N GLY A 138 -2.95 -3.45 2.48
CA GLY A 138 -4.01 -2.61 3.01
C GLY A 138 -5.17 -3.49 3.48
N LYS A 139 -5.76 -3.19 4.64
CA LYS A 139 -6.84 -3.98 5.23
C LYS A 139 -7.96 -3.09 5.75
N ILE A 140 -9.19 -3.52 5.52
CA ILE A 140 -10.38 -2.90 6.10
C ILE A 140 -11.17 -3.99 6.81
N ALA A 141 -11.52 -3.74 8.07
CA ALA A 141 -12.43 -4.59 8.80
C ALA A 141 -13.78 -4.60 8.08
N SER A 142 -14.20 -5.76 7.61
CA SER A 142 -15.52 -5.97 7.00
C SER A 142 -16.08 -7.33 7.41
N SER A 143 -17.41 -7.41 7.53
CA SER A 143 -18.11 -8.67 7.78
C SER A 143 -18.49 -9.33 6.44
N PRO A 144 -18.33 -10.65 6.26
CA PRO A 144 -17.86 -11.66 7.22
C PRO A 144 -16.33 -11.85 7.24
N ARG A 145 -15.60 -11.24 6.30
CA ARG A 145 -14.13 -11.32 6.20
C ARG A 145 -13.55 -9.95 5.85
N PRO A 146 -12.35 -9.60 6.35
CA PRO A 146 -11.71 -8.34 6.01
C PRO A 146 -11.44 -8.22 4.51
N LEU A 147 -11.59 -7.02 3.98
CA LEU A 147 -11.06 -6.69 2.66
C LEU A 147 -9.56 -6.51 2.78
N GLU A 148 -8.83 -7.08 1.84
CA GLU A 148 -7.38 -6.95 1.81
C GLU A 148 -6.89 -6.82 0.37
N THR A 149 -5.89 -5.96 0.20
CA THR A 149 -5.15 -5.73 -1.03
C THR A 149 -3.67 -5.90 -0.72
N LEU A 150 -2.95 -6.63 -1.57
CA LEU A 150 -1.50 -6.81 -1.52
C LEU A 150 -0.86 -6.12 -2.73
N PHE A 151 0.26 -5.46 -2.50
CA PHE A 151 0.96 -4.71 -3.54
C PHE A 151 2.47 -4.65 -3.29
N LEU A 152 3.22 -4.42 -4.36
CA LEU A 152 4.61 -4.01 -4.28
C LEU A 152 4.65 -2.50 -4.07
N ILE A 153 5.34 -2.04 -3.02
CA ILE A 153 5.58 -0.62 -2.78
C ILE A 153 6.72 -0.16 -3.69
N VAL A 154 6.48 0.89 -4.46
CA VAL A 154 7.40 1.37 -5.49
C VAL A 154 7.99 2.72 -5.06
N ARG A 155 9.20 3.01 -5.54
CA ARG A 155 9.76 4.36 -5.58
C ARG A 155 10.16 4.68 -7.02
N SER A 156 9.82 5.87 -7.52
CA SER A 156 10.28 6.31 -8.84
C SER A 156 10.46 7.82 -8.89
N GLY A 157 11.69 8.25 -9.07
CA GLY A 157 12.00 9.66 -9.33
C GLY A 157 11.52 10.11 -10.72
N ASP A 158 11.62 9.24 -11.72
CA ASP A 158 11.24 9.56 -13.10
C ASP A 158 9.71 9.75 -13.21
N LEU A 159 8.90 8.87 -12.60
CA LEU A 159 7.43 9.03 -12.58
C LEU A 159 6.98 10.23 -11.73
N LEU A 160 7.69 10.55 -10.65
CA LEU A 160 7.45 11.77 -9.89
C LEU A 160 7.77 13.02 -10.72
N GLN A 161 8.86 13.01 -11.50
CA GLN A 161 9.17 14.10 -12.43
C GLN A 161 8.08 14.26 -13.49
N LEU A 162 7.54 13.15 -14.02
CA LEU A 162 6.41 13.19 -14.95
C LEU A 162 5.18 13.87 -14.32
N ARG A 163 4.85 13.54 -13.06
CA ARG A 163 3.79 14.24 -12.32
C ARG A 163 4.08 15.74 -12.18
N ARG A 164 5.33 16.14 -11.93
CA ARG A 164 5.73 17.56 -11.86
C ARG A 164 5.59 18.28 -13.20
N GLU A 165 5.92 17.65 -14.32
CA GLU A 165 5.72 18.26 -15.65
C GLU A 165 4.22 18.42 -15.98
N ILE A 166 3.38 17.43 -15.61
CA ILE A 166 1.93 17.55 -15.71
C ILE A 166 1.41 18.71 -14.85
N HIS A 167 1.88 18.83 -13.61
CA HIS A 167 1.52 19.94 -12.71
C HIS A 167 1.92 21.30 -13.29
N LYS A 168 3.14 21.42 -13.82
CA LYS A 168 3.62 22.62 -14.49
C LYS A 168 2.74 23.00 -15.68
N ALA A 169 2.38 22.04 -16.53
CA ALA A 169 1.47 22.26 -17.66
C ALA A 169 0.07 22.70 -17.19
N PHE A 170 -0.44 22.10 -16.11
CA PHE A 170 -1.72 22.45 -15.51
C PHE A 170 -1.74 23.91 -15.00
N VAL A 171 -0.71 24.32 -14.25
CA VAL A 171 -0.56 25.68 -13.72
C VAL A 171 -0.34 26.70 -14.85
N ALA A 172 0.45 26.37 -15.87
CA ALA A 172 0.68 27.25 -17.02
C ALA A 172 -0.62 27.59 -17.79
N LYS A 173 -1.65 26.74 -17.68
CA LYS A 173 -2.99 26.98 -18.24
C LYS A 173 -3.97 27.63 -17.25
N GLY A 174 -3.47 28.13 -16.12
CA GLY A 174 -4.27 28.78 -15.09
C GLY A 174 -5.04 27.80 -14.21
N GLY A 175 -4.56 26.57 -14.05
CA GLY A 175 -5.01 25.67 -12.99
C GLY A 175 -4.54 26.14 -11.62
N ASP A 176 -5.33 25.85 -10.57
CA ASP A 176 -4.93 26.15 -9.19
C ASP A 176 -3.77 25.21 -8.77
N PRO A 177 -2.56 25.72 -8.46
CA PRO A 177 -1.42 24.89 -8.07
C PRO A 177 -1.68 23.96 -6.90
N LYS A 178 -2.69 24.23 -6.06
CA LYS A 178 -3.07 23.40 -4.90
C LYS A 178 -4.04 22.26 -5.26
N ALA A 179 -4.72 22.32 -6.40
CA ALA A 179 -5.70 21.31 -6.78
C ALA A 179 -5.06 19.97 -7.14
N PHE A 180 -3.78 19.96 -7.55
CA PHE A 180 -3.04 18.74 -7.86
C PHE A 180 -1.66 18.79 -7.17
N GLY A 181 -1.41 17.86 -6.25
CA GLY A 181 -0.14 17.73 -5.55
C GLY A 181 0.74 16.65 -6.20
N PRO A 182 1.76 16.99 -7.00
CA PRO A 182 2.60 15.98 -7.65
C PRO A 182 3.33 15.09 -6.63
N GLU A 183 3.65 15.61 -5.43
CA GLU A 183 4.31 14.89 -4.34
C GLU A 183 3.39 13.96 -3.55
N HIS A 184 2.06 14.14 -3.64
CA HIS A 184 1.10 13.21 -3.05
C HIS A 184 1.00 11.98 -3.95
N PHE A 185 2.02 11.12 -3.86
CA PHE A 185 2.25 10.05 -4.81
C PHE A 185 2.73 8.78 -4.11
N TYR A 186 1.89 7.76 -4.14
CA TYR A 186 2.15 6.44 -3.55
C TYR A 186 2.20 5.38 -4.67
N PRO A 187 3.25 5.39 -5.52
CA PRO A 187 3.34 4.43 -6.60
C PRO A 187 3.43 3.02 -6.04
N HIS A 188 2.69 2.11 -6.65
CA HIS A 188 2.63 0.72 -6.24
C HIS A 188 2.22 -0.14 -7.44
N ILE A 189 2.44 -1.44 -7.32
CA ILE A 189 1.96 -2.45 -8.27
C ILE A 189 1.08 -3.43 -7.49
N THR A 190 -0.21 -3.47 -7.79
CA THR A 190 -1.14 -4.40 -7.13
C THR A 190 -0.82 -5.84 -7.52
N ILE A 191 -0.59 -6.69 -6.52
CA ILE A 191 -0.34 -8.13 -6.66
C ILE A 191 -1.68 -8.87 -6.73
N GLY A 192 -2.60 -8.54 -5.82
CA GLY A 192 -3.92 -9.16 -5.74
C GLY A 192 -4.75 -8.65 -4.58
N TYR A 193 -5.99 -9.09 -4.49
CA TYR A 193 -6.95 -8.64 -3.48
C TYR A 193 -8.01 -9.69 -3.17
N THR A 194 -8.68 -9.58 -2.02
CA THR A 194 -9.73 -10.54 -1.64
C THR A 194 -11.07 -10.29 -2.34
N LYS A 195 -11.37 -9.05 -2.71
CA LYS A 195 -12.61 -8.68 -3.42
C LYS A 195 -12.41 -7.58 -4.47
N ARG A 196 -11.71 -6.51 -4.10
CA ARG A 196 -11.36 -5.38 -4.98
C ARG A 196 -10.08 -4.75 -4.49
N ASP A 197 -9.45 -3.96 -5.35
CA ASP A 197 -8.33 -3.13 -4.91
C ASP A 197 -8.81 -2.07 -3.89
N LEU A 198 -8.00 -1.85 -2.86
CA LEU A 198 -8.21 -0.82 -1.85
C LEU A 198 -7.34 0.38 -2.18
N HIS A 199 -7.91 1.58 -2.03
CA HIS A 199 -7.27 2.83 -2.41
C HIS A 199 -7.26 3.81 -1.23
N GLU A 200 -6.68 4.99 -1.43
CA GLU A 200 -6.63 6.04 -0.41
C GLU A 200 -8.02 6.48 0.05
N SER A 201 -9.02 6.48 -0.84
CA SER A 201 -10.42 6.75 -0.49
C SER A 201 -10.99 5.75 0.53
N ASP A 202 -10.35 4.59 0.67
CA ASP A 202 -10.67 3.58 1.66
C ASP A 202 -9.82 3.68 2.95
N GLY A 203 -8.96 4.70 3.04
CA GLY A 203 -8.00 4.89 4.13
C GLY A 203 -6.70 4.10 3.96
N VAL A 204 -6.40 3.56 2.78
CA VAL A 204 -5.18 2.77 2.53
C VAL A 204 -4.13 3.62 1.82
N ILE A 205 -3.06 3.98 2.53
CA ILE A 205 -1.89 4.69 2.00
C ILE A 205 -0.79 3.67 1.66
N LYS A 206 -0.39 3.60 0.39
CA LYS A 206 0.45 2.51 -0.13
C LYS A 206 1.95 2.81 -0.12
N ASP A 207 2.47 3.18 1.05
CA ASP A 207 3.90 3.41 1.29
C ASP A 207 4.48 2.47 2.37
N ILE A 208 5.76 2.64 2.67
CA ILE A 208 6.48 1.85 3.68
C ILE A 208 5.97 2.12 5.09
N GLU A 209 5.66 3.37 5.43
CA GLU A 209 5.30 3.77 6.79
C GLU A 209 3.94 3.19 7.19
N HIS A 210 2.98 3.21 6.27
CA HIS A 210 1.59 2.87 6.54
C HIS A 210 1.23 1.43 6.19
N SER A 211 1.92 0.83 5.20
CA SER A 211 1.48 -0.42 4.59
C SER A 211 2.53 -1.53 4.55
N LEU A 212 3.75 -1.33 5.06
CA LEU A 212 4.76 -2.40 5.07
C LEU A 212 4.19 -3.66 5.75
N ASP A 213 4.21 -4.78 5.03
CA ASP A 213 3.70 -6.03 5.57
C ASP A 213 4.83 -6.85 6.22
N PRO A 214 4.90 -6.94 7.55
CA PRO A 214 6.04 -7.53 8.25
C PRO A 214 6.14 -9.04 8.06
N ARG A 215 5.13 -9.68 7.47
CA ARG A 215 5.09 -11.12 7.23
C ARG A 215 5.99 -11.53 6.07
N PHE A 216 6.28 -10.62 5.14
CA PHE A 216 7.03 -10.91 3.94
C PHE A 216 8.43 -10.30 4.00
N SER A 217 9.36 -10.91 3.27
CA SER A 217 10.66 -10.31 2.96
C SER A 217 10.94 -10.55 1.49
N LEU A 218 11.12 -9.45 0.77
CA LEU A 218 11.36 -9.48 -0.65
C LEU A 218 12.84 -9.74 -0.91
N VAL A 219 13.12 -10.71 -1.79
CA VAL A 219 14.44 -11.04 -2.28
C VAL A 219 14.45 -10.79 -3.78
N GLN A 220 15.43 -10.05 -4.27
CA GLN A 220 15.55 -9.60 -5.66
C GLN A 220 16.81 -10.14 -6.31
#